data_AF-A0AAV4JQZ8-F1
#
_entry.id   AF-A0AAV4JQZ8-F1
#
_cell.length_a   1.000
_cell.length_b   1.000
_cell.length_c   1.000
_cell.angle_alpha   90.00
_cell.angle_beta   90.00
_cell.angle_gamma   90.00
#
_symmetry.space_group_name_H-M   'P 1'
#
loop_
_entity.id
_entity.type
_entity.pdbx_description
1 polymer ?
#
loop_
_entity_poly.entity_id
_entity_poly.type
_entity_poly.pdbx_seq_one_letter_code
_entity_poly.pdbx_strand_id
1 'polypeptide(L)'
;MRGADAGTDHNLVLAKLRLKLKRHVIVNYGKRLKFQVILLQGTNKRTEFQVELKNKFQLLSEIEPEDIDPQWNRIKDSMLATCSSVLGHRYKDWITQETLDKI
;
A
#
# COMPACT_ATOMS: atom_id res chain seq x y z
N MET A 1 -21.64 -23.37 -51.11
CA MET A 1 -21.23 -21.96 -50.97
C MET A 1 -22.47 -21.13 -50.63
N ARG A 2 -22.65 -20.77 -49.36
CA ARG A 2 -23.69 -19.83 -48.90
C ARG A 2 -23.02 -18.99 -47.82
N GLY A 3 -22.49 -17.83 -48.24
CA GLY A 3 -21.88 -16.87 -47.33
C GLY A 3 -22.96 -16.35 -46.39
N ALA A 4 -22.65 -16.33 -45.10
CA ALA A 4 -23.46 -15.69 -44.09
C ALA A 4 -23.37 -14.18 -44.30
N ASP A 5 -24.22 -13.65 -45.17
CA ASP A 5 -24.48 -12.21 -45.24
C ASP A 5 -25.41 -11.87 -44.08
N ALA A 6 -24.84 -11.86 -42.87
CA ALA A 6 -25.52 -11.42 -41.65
C ALA A 6 -25.53 -9.88 -41.63
N GLY A 7 -26.17 -9.29 -42.63
CA GLY A 7 -26.52 -7.88 -42.65
C GLY A 7 -27.66 -7.65 -41.66
N THR A 8 -27.32 -7.32 -40.41
CA THR A 8 -28.33 -6.75 -39.51
C THR A 8 -28.78 -5.42 -40.09
N ASP A 9 -30.06 -5.08 -39.92
CA ASP A 9 -30.67 -3.77 -40.25
C ASP A 9 -30.12 -2.60 -39.41
N HIS A 10 -29.02 -2.83 -38.70
CA HIS A 10 -28.41 -1.91 -37.76
C HIS A 10 -27.23 -1.21 -38.42
N ASN A 11 -27.29 0.12 -38.48
CA ASN A 11 -26.16 0.91 -38.95
C ASN A 11 -25.06 0.96 -37.88
N LEU A 12 -23.84 0.55 -38.24
CA LEU A 12 -22.66 0.73 -37.38
C LEU A 12 -22.37 2.22 -37.22
N VAL A 13 -22.50 2.72 -36.00
CA VAL A 13 -22.14 4.10 -35.67
C VAL A 13 -20.70 4.13 -35.16
N LEU A 14 -19.82 4.74 -35.95
CA LEU A 14 -18.42 4.95 -35.58
C LEU A 14 -18.23 6.38 -35.07
N ALA A 15 -17.75 6.50 -33.84
CA ALA A 15 -17.37 7.79 -33.25
C ALA A 15 -15.84 7.90 -33.18
N LYS A 16 -15.30 8.98 -33.74
CA LYS A 16 -13.87 9.33 -33.60
C LYS A 16 -13.72 10.45 -32.59
N LEU A 17 -13.14 10.14 -31.44
CA LEU A 17 -12.90 11.09 -30.36
C LEU A 17 -11.43 11.52 -30.34
N ARG A 18 -11.19 12.82 -30.13
CA ARG A 18 -9.86 13.37 -29.90
C ARG A 18 -9.79 13.92 -28.48
N LEU A 19 -9.09 13.21 -27.60
CA LEU A 19 -8.92 13.60 -26.21
C LEU A 19 -7.55 14.27 -26.02
N LYS A 20 -7.50 15.34 -25.23
CA LYS A 20 -6.25 15.89 -24.68
C LYS A 20 -6.16 15.46 -23.22
N LEU A 21 -5.33 14.46 -22.94
CA LEU A 21 -5.08 14.02 -21.57
C LEU A 21 -4.00 14.88 -20.94
N LYS A 22 -4.32 15.54 -19.83
CA LYS A 22 -3.31 16.20 -18.99
C LYS A 22 -2.73 15.16 -18.04
N ARG A 23 -1.40 15.05 -17.98
CA ARG A 23 -0.73 14.22 -16.97
C ARG A 23 -1.19 14.68 -15.59
N HIS A 24 -1.77 13.76 -14.82
CA HIS A 24 -2.00 13.98 -13.41
C HIS A 24 -0.64 13.92 -12.70
N VAL A 25 -0.11 15.08 -12.32
CA VAL A 25 1.06 15.15 -11.46
C VAL A 25 0.55 14.83 -10.06
N ILE A 26 0.78 13.59 -9.61
CA ILE A 26 0.65 13.26 -8.20
C ILE A 26 1.78 14.02 -7.53
N VAL A 27 1.48 15.20 -7.00
CA VAL A 27 2.37 15.86 -6.05
C VAL A 27 2.50 14.86 -4.91
N ASN A 28 3.68 14.30 -4.74
CA ASN A 28 3.97 13.34 -3.69
C ASN A 28 4.07 14.13 -2.38
N TYR A 29 2.93 14.65 -1.90
CA TYR A 29 2.74 14.98 -0.50
C TYR A 29 2.98 13.65 0.21
N GLY A 30 4.21 13.45 0.73
CA GLY A 30 4.78 12.14 1.03
C GLY A 30 3.69 11.17 1.43
N LYS A 31 3.38 10.20 0.55
CA LYS A 31 2.22 9.31 0.72
C LYS A 31 2.22 8.84 2.17
N ARG A 32 1.22 9.24 2.94
CA ARG A 32 1.04 8.73 4.31
C ARG A 32 0.93 7.22 4.17
N LEU A 33 2.00 6.51 4.54
CA LEU A 33 2.02 5.06 4.56
C LEU A 33 0.94 4.64 5.54
N LYS A 34 -0.11 4.02 5.02
CA LYS A 34 -1.15 3.42 5.84
C LYS A 34 -0.74 1.96 6.04
N PHE A 35 -0.77 1.50 7.28
CA PHE A 35 -0.54 0.10 7.63
C PHE A 35 -1.87 -0.58 7.98
N GLN A 36 -1.91 -1.90 7.88
CA GLN A 36 -3.10 -2.70 8.18
C GLN A 36 -3.29 -2.85 9.71
N VAL A 37 -3.49 -1.72 10.41
CA VAL A 37 -3.59 -1.66 11.89
C VAL A 37 -4.73 -2.51 12.47
N ILE A 38 -5.72 -2.88 11.66
CA ILE A 38 -6.78 -3.81 12.07
C ILE A 38 -6.23 -5.19 12.46
N LEU A 39 -5.07 -5.61 11.93
CA LEU A 39 -4.43 -6.87 12.30
C LEU A 39 -4.01 -6.91 13.79
N LEU A 40 -3.77 -5.75 14.42
CA LEU A 40 -3.44 -5.66 15.84
C LEU A 40 -4.62 -5.99 16.76
N GLN A 41 -5.84 -6.14 16.23
CA GLN A 41 -6.97 -6.68 16.99
C GLN A 41 -6.77 -8.16 17.34
N GLY A 42 -6.07 -8.91 16.48
CA GLY A 42 -5.70 -10.30 16.74
C GLY A 42 -4.57 -10.41 17.77
N THR A 43 -4.72 -11.33 18.72
CA THR A 43 -3.73 -11.57 19.78
C THR A 43 -2.37 -11.98 19.22
N ASN A 44 -2.33 -12.91 18.27
CA ASN A 44 -1.08 -13.41 17.67
C ASN A 44 -0.28 -12.28 17.00
N LYS A 45 -0.93 -11.50 16.13
CA LYS A 45 -0.30 -10.38 15.41
C LYS A 45 0.15 -9.26 16.36
N ARG A 46 -0.61 -9.00 17.43
CA ARG A 46 -0.21 -8.05 18.46
C ARG A 46 1.05 -8.50 19.20
N THR A 47 1.12 -9.77 19.60
CA THR A 47 2.30 -10.32 20.29
C THR A 47 3.53 -10.28 19.38
N GLU A 48 3.38 -10.68 18.12
CA GLU A 48 4.44 -10.60 17.11
C GLU A 48 4.97 -9.16 16.97
N PHE A 49 4.06 -8.19 16.82
CA PHE A 49 4.40 -6.77 16.74
C PHE A 49 5.16 -6.28 17.98
N GLN A 50 4.68 -6.63 19.18
CA GLN A 50 5.30 -6.24 20.44
C GLN A 50 6.72 -6.82 20.59
N VAL A 51 6.91 -8.09 20.24
CA VAL A 51 8.22 -8.75 20.31
C VAL A 51 9.19 -8.11 19.32
N GLU A 52 8.80 -7.94 18.06
CA GLU A 52 9.69 -7.34 17.05
C GLU A 52 10.05 -5.89 17.42
N LEU A 53 9.08 -5.10 17.89
CA LEU A 53 9.33 -3.73 18.33
C LEU A 53 10.30 -3.72 19.53
N LYS A 54 10.06 -4.56 20.53
CA LYS A 54 10.91 -4.64 21.72
C LYS A 54 12.36 -4.97 21.36
N ASN A 55 12.56 -5.94 20.46
CA ASN A 55 13.90 -6.32 20.00
C ASN A 55 14.63 -5.16 19.33
N LYS A 56 13.96 -4.42 18.43
CA LYS A 56 14.57 -3.25 17.78
C LYS A 56 14.87 -2.12 18.77
N PHE A 57 13.99 -1.88 19.73
CA PHE A 57 14.21 -0.85 20.75
C PHE A 57 15.33 -1.21 21.73
N GLN A 58 15.53 -2.49 22.03
CA GLN A 58 16.68 -2.94 22.81
C GLN A 58 17.98 -2.62 22.06
N LEU A 59 18.07 -2.95 20.78
CA LEU A 59 19.23 -2.58 19.94
C LEU A 59 19.43 -1.06 19.86
N LEU A 60 18.35 -0.28 19.75
CA LEU A 60 18.43 1.19 19.74
C LEU A 60 18.93 1.75 21.08
N SER A 61 18.60 1.12 22.20
CA SER A 61 19.03 1.57 23.53
C SER A 61 20.51 1.36 23.81
N GLU A 62 21.15 0.44 23.06
CA GLU A 62 22.60 0.20 23.13
C GLU A 62 23.40 1.27 22.36
N ILE A 63 22.73 2.08 21.53
CA ILE A 63 23.37 3.15 20.75
C ILE A 63 23.38 4.43 21.59
N GLU A 64 24.56 4.98 21.83
CA GLU A 64 24.72 6.23 22.57
C GLU A 64 24.09 7.41 21.80
N PRO A 65 23.29 8.27 22.45
CA PRO A 65 22.60 9.35 21.77
C PRO A 65 23.58 10.45 21.36
N GLU A 66 23.67 10.71 20.06
CA GLU A 66 24.50 11.80 19.50
C GLU A 66 23.79 13.17 19.63
N ASP A 67 22.50 13.23 19.30
CA ASP A 67 21.62 14.41 19.38
C ASP A 67 20.14 13.96 19.31
N ILE A 68 19.20 14.80 19.77
CA ILE A 68 17.77 14.49 19.90
C ILE A 68 17.13 14.23 18.52
N ASP A 69 17.50 15.00 17.50
CA ASP A 69 16.92 14.89 16.16
C ASP A 69 17.26 13.54 15.47
N PRO A 70 18.54 13.11 15.40
CA PRO A 70 18.91 11.77 14.95
C PRO A 70 18.26 10.67 15.78
N GLN A 71 18.20 10.82 17.10
CA GLN A 71 17.58 9.84 17.99
C GLN A 71 16.08 9.68 17.69
N TRP A 72 15.37 10.78 17.51
CA TRP A 72 13.95 10.78 17.16
C TRP A 72 13.70 10.09 15.81
N ASN A 73 14.55 10.36 14.81
CA ASN A 73 14.44 9.70 13.51
C ASN A 73 14.67 8.18 13.62
N ARG A 74 15.65 7.73 14.40
CA ARG A 74 15.88 6.28 14.65
C ARG A 74 14.68 5.59 15.29
N ILE A 75 14.03 6.24 16.26
CA ILE A 75 12.80 5.74 16.90
C ILE A 75 11.69 5.59 15.86
N LYS A 76 11.46 6.65 15.07
CA LYS A 76 10.43 6.67 14.03
C LYS A 76 10.68 5.59 12.99
N ASP A 77 11.92 5.44 12.52
CA ASP A 77 12.30 4.46 11.52
C ASP A 77 12.13 3.02 12.04
N SER A 78 12.48 2.77 13.30
CA SER A 78 12.23 1.48 13.95
C SER A 78 10.74 1.15 14.00
N MET A 79 9.90 2.11 14.41
CA MET A 79 8.45 1.91 14.42
C MET A 79 7.89 1.67 13.01
N LEU A 80 8.36 2.42 12.01
CA LEU A 80 7.93 2.26 10.61
C LEU A 80 8.37 0.91 10.04
N ALA A 81 9.59 0.47 10.35
CA ALA A 81 10.11 -0.83 9.94
C ALA A 81 9.30 -1.98 10.55
N THR A 82 8.99 -1.92 11.84
CA THR A 82 8.14 -2.95 12.48
C THR A 82 6.72 -2.94 11.91
N CYS A 83 6.13 -1.76 11.65
CA CYS A 83 4.83 -1.68 10.98
C CYS A 83 4.87 -2.32 9.59
N SER A 84 5.92 -2.06 8.81
CA SER A 84 6.07 -2.63 7.48
C SER A 84 6.26 -4.14 7.50
N SER A 85 7.07 -4.65 8.44
CA SER A 85 7.36 -6.07 8.61
C SER A 85 6.13 -6.87 9.06
N VAL A 86 5.45 -6.41 10.11
CA VAL A 86 4.40 -7.21 10.78
C VAL A 86 3.00 -6.94 10.21
N LEU A 87 2.70 -5.69 9.88
CA LEU A 87 1.36 -5.26 9.48
C LEU A 87 1.21 -5.10 7.97
N GLY A 88 2.30 -4.85 7.26
CA GLY A 88 2.27 -4.54 5.83
C GLY A 88 1.46 -3.28 5.50
N HIS A 89 1.33 -2.99 4.21
CA HIS A 89 0.63 -1.80 3.74
C HIS A 89 -0.87 -2.02 3.63
N ARG A 90 -1.63 -1.01 4.08
CA ARG A 90 -3.06 -0.91 3.80
C ARG A 90 -3.25 -0.33 2.40
N TYR A 91 -3.95 -1.09 1.58
CA TYR A 91 -4.41 -0.66 0.27
C TYR A 91 -5.71 0.15 0.38
N LYS A 92 -6.37 0.38 -0.75
CA LYS A 92 -7.68 1.06 -0.74
C LYS A 92 -8.70 0.19 -0.01
N ASP A 93 -9.69 0.82 0.60
CA ASP A 93 -10.66 0.14 1.49
C ASP A 93 -11.47 -0.96 0.79
N TRP A 94 -11.57 -0.90 -0.53
CA TRP A 94 -12.24 -1.88 -1.38
C TRP A 94 -11.33 -3.00 -1.92
N ILE A 95 -10.05 -3.02 -1.55
CA ILE A 95 -9.08 -4.07 -1.94
C ILE A 95 -8.86 -4.96 -0.72
N THR A 96 -9.22 -6.24 -0.84
CA THR A 96 -9.00 -7.24 0.20
C THR A 96 -7.65 -7.93 0.05
N GLN A 97 -7.12 -8.51 1.14
CA GLN A 97 -5.89 -9.31 1.07
C GLN A 97 -6.05 -10.51 0.12
N GLU A 98 -7.20 -11.18 0.16
CA GLU A 98 -7.53 -12.28 -0.77
C GLU A 98 -7.43 -11.87 -2.24
N THR A 99 -7.78 -10.63 -2.58
CA THR A 99 -7.65 -10.12 -3.95
C THR A 99 -6.18 -9.93 -4.34
N LEU A 100 -5.34 -9.53 -3.39
CA LEU A 100 -3.91 -9.34 -3.61
C LEU A 100 -3.17 -10.67 -3.73
N ASP A 101 -3.57 -11.68 -2.95
CA ASP A 101 -2.96 -13.01 -2.97
C ASP A 101 -3.21 -13.76 -4.30
N LYS A 102 -4.17 -13.30 -5.11
CA LYS A 102 -4.53 -13.88 -6.42
C LYS A 102 -3.79 -13.24 -7.61
N ILE A 103 -2.95 -12.22 -7.38
CA ILE A 103 -2.18 -11.50 -8.41
C ILE A 103 -0.71 -11.87 -8.27
#